data_AF-A0A353VH34-F1
#
_entry.id   AF-A0A353VH34-F1
#
_cell.length_a   1.000
_cell.length_b   1.000
_cell.length_c   1.000
_cell.angle_alpha   90.00
_cell.angle_beta   90.00
_cell.angle_gamma   90.00
#
_symmetry.space_group_name_H-M   'P 1'
#
loop_
_entity.id
_entity.type
_entity.pdbx_description
1 polymer ?
#
loop_
_entity_poly.entity_id
_entity_poly.type
_entity_poly.pdbx_seq_one_letter_code
_entity_poly.pdbx_strand_id
1 'polypeptide(L)'
;MLIVFLVTNWHPALVIALAVGIAGLVSKYLAVKIEYLWMKLAWILSFIIPNILLSIVFYLILTPIAFLSRIFSMNNDLSLKDTSPSLFKDHNKTFSKDSFKNPW
;
A
#
# COMPACT_ATOMS: atom_id res chain seq x y z
N MET A 1 -8.69 20.74 -15.14
CA MET A 1 -8.49 21.33 -16.48
C MET A 1 -8.02 22.78 -16.43
N LEU A 2 -8.63 23.66 -15.63
CA LEU A 2 -8.18 25.06 -15.46
C LEU A 2 -6.75 25.17 -14.88
N ILE A 3 -6.41 24.29 -13.93
CA ILE A 3 -5.08 24.19 -13.33
C ILE A 3 -4.02 23.70 -14.33
N VAL A 4 -4.40 22.80 -15.25
CA VAL A 4 -3.50 22.30 -16.32
C VAL A 4 -3.21 23.39 -17.35
N PHE A 5 -4.19 24.25 -17.65
CA PHE A 5 -3.98 25.38 -18.55
C PHE A 5 -3.00 26.42 -17.97
N LEU A 6 -3.14 26.75 -16.68
CA LEU A 6 -2.27 27.72 -15.99
C LEU A 6 -0.79 27.28 -15.91
N VAL A 7 -0.53 25.97 -15.92
CA VAL A 7 0.83 25.41 -15.79
C VAL A 7 1.44 25.01 -17.14
N THR A 8 0.63 24.65 -18.15
CA THR A 8 1.12 23.95 -19.35
C THR A 8 0.88 24.68 -20.69
N ASN A 9 0.15 25.81 -20.74
CA ASN A 9 -0.11 26.58 -21.98
C ASN A 9 -0.77 25.76 -23.14
N TRP A 10 -1.45 24.66 -22.81
CA TRP A 10 -2.10 23.79 -23.78
C TRP A 10 -3.50 24.31 -24.16
N HIS A 11 -3.53 25.13 -25.21
CA HIS A 11 -4.73 25.68 -25.83
C HIS A 11 -5.83 24.64 -26.15
N PRO A 12 -5.54 23.43 -26.71
CA PRO A 12 -6.59 22.47 -27.04
C PRO A 12 -7.27 21.84 -25.81
N ALA A 13 -6.59 21.75 -24.66
CA ALA A 13 -7.18 21.16 -23.44
C ALA A 13 -8.34 22.01 -22.90
N LEU A 14 -8.23 23.34 -23.02
CA LEU A 14 -9.29 24.26 -22.63
C LEU A 14 -10.52 24.11 -23.54
N VAL A 15 -10.31 24.02 -24.86
CA VAL A 15 -11.39 23.84 -25.85
C VAL A 15 -12.13 22.52 -25.60
N ILE A 16 -11.41 21.43 -25.34
CA ILE A 16 -12.01 20.12 -25.04
C ILE A 16 -12.83 20.17 -23.75
N ALA A 17 -12.30 20.78 -22.69
CA ALA A 17 -13.02 20.92 -21.43
C ALA A 17 -14.29 21.77 -21.58
N LEU A 18 -14.21 22.86 -22.34
CA LEU A 18 -15.36 23.72 -22.62
C LEU A 18 -16.41 22.98 -23.44
N ALA A 19 -15.99 22.27 -24.49
CA ALA A 19 -16.88 21.49 -25.35
C ALA A 19 -17.59 20.38 -24.58
N VAL A 20 -16.88 19.64 -23.71
CA VAL A 20 -17.47 18.59 -22.86
C VAL A 20 -18.42 19.19 -21.82
N GLY A 21 -18.05 20.32 -21.20
CA GLY A 21 -18.91 21.02 -20.24
C GLY A 21 -20.21 21.51 -20.88
N ILE A 22 -20.12 22.16 -22.04
CA ILE A 22 -21.29 22.63 -22.80
C ILE A 22 -22.13 21.45 -23.29
N ALA A 23 -21.51 20.39 -23.81
CA ALA A 23 -22.24 19.18 -24.25
C ALA A 23 -23.02 18.52 -23.10
N GLY A 24 -22.47 18.52 -21.88
CA GLY A 24 -23.15 18.03 -20.68
C GLY A 24 -24.31 18.93 -20.23
N LEU A 25 -24.17 20.25 -20.36
CA LEU A 25 -25.22 21.22 -20.01
C LEU A 25 -26.40 21.20 -21.00
N VAL A 26 -26.12 21.06 -22.29
CA VAL A 26 -27.14 21.12 -23.35
C VAL A 26 -28.01 19.85 -23.37
N SER A 27 -27.45 18.71 -22.99
CA SER A 27 -28.17 17.44 -23.08
C SER A 27 -27.85 16.51 -21.91
N LYS A 28 -28.88 16.24 -21.10
CA LYS A 28 -28.83 15.24 -20.02
C LYS A 28 -28.42 13.84 -20.51
N TYR A 29 -28.80 13.47 -21.75
CA TYR A 29 -28.42 12.17 -22.34
C TYR A 29 -26.90 12.04 -22.55
N LEU A 30 -26.28 13.05 -23.17
CA LEU A 30 -24.83 13.15 -23.35
C LEU A 30 -24.09 13.18 -22.01
N ALA A 31 -24.59 13.93 -21.02
CA ALA A 31 -23.99 13.96 -19.69
C ALA A 31 -23.91 12.56 -19.06
N VAL A 32 -25.01 11.81 -19.07
CA VAL A 32 -25.06 10.43 -18.53
C VAL A 32 -24.12 9.49 -19.28
N LYS A 33 -23.99 9.63 -20.61
CA LYS A 33 -23.04 8.80 -21.37
C LYS A 33 -21.58 9.12 -21.06
N ILE A 34 -21.25 10.41 -20.93
CA ILE A 34 -19.89 10.85 -20.58
C ILE A 34 -19.53 10.36 -19.18
N GLU A 35 -20.45 10.52 -18.22
CA GLU A 35 -20.30 9.99 -16.87
C GLU A 35 -20.13 8.46 -16.89
N TYR A 36 -20.98 7.74 -17.62
CA TYR A 36 -20.88 6.28 -17.73
C TYR A 36 -19.51 5.83 -18.25
N LEU A 37 -19.02 6.47 -19.31
CA LEU A 37 -17.71 6.15 -19.88
C LEU A 37 -16.58 6.47 -18.89
N TRP A 38 -16.69 7.61 -18.20
CA TRP A 38 -15.74 8.04 -17.17
C TRP A 38 -15.72 7.07 -15.99
N MET A 39 -16.88 6.63 -15.51
CA MET A 39 -17.01 5.68 -14.43
C MET A 39 -16.50 4.29 -14.83
N LYS A 40 -16.69 3.87 -16.08
CA LYS A 40 -16.12 2.62 -16.59
C LYS A 40 -14.59 2.65 -16.59
N LEU A 41 -13.99 3.79 -16.96
CA LEU A 41 -12.55 4.00 -16.87
C LEU A 41 -12.07 3.94 -15.41
N ALA A 42 -12.77 4.63 -14.50
CA ALA A 42 -12.47 4.61 -13.08
C ALA A 42 -12.56 3.19 -12.50
N TRP A 43 -13.55 2.40 -12.91
CA TRP A 43 -13.72 1.01 -12.48
C TRP A 43 -12.55 0.13 -12.89
N ILE A 44 -12.08 0.24 -14.13
CA ILE A 44 -10.88 -0.48 -14.60
C ILE A 44 -9.66 -0.06 -13.76
N LEU A 45 -9.51 1.23 -13.52
CA LEU A 45 -8.39 1.76 -12.74
C LEU A 45 -8.43 1.25 -11.29
N SER A 46 -9.62 1.13 -10.69
CA SER A 46 -9.82 0.58 -9.34
C SER A 46 -9.36 -0.86 -9.18
N PHE A 47 -9.20 -1.66 -10.24
CA PHE A 47 -8.59 -3.00 -10.12
C PHE A 47 -7.07 -2.95 -10.16
N ILE A 48 -6.51 -1.96 -10.84
CA ILE A 48 -5.08 -1.86 -11.08
C ILE A 48 -4.40 -1.13 -9.92
N ILE A 49 -5.00 -0.02 -9.45
CA ILE A 49 -4.42 0.85 -8.42
C ILE A 49 -4.15 0.13 -7.09
N PRO A 50 -5.04 -0.72 -6.54
CA PRO A 50 -4.75 -1.42 -5.29
C PRO A 50 -3.50 -2.30 -5.38
N ASN A 51 -3.32 -3.00 -6.51
CA ASN A 51 -2.15 -3.84 -6.72
C ASN A 51 -0.87 -3.02 -6.84
N ILE A 52 -0.92 -1.89 -7.56
CA ILE A 52 0.21 -0.95 -7.66
C ILE A 52 0.55 -0.38 -6.28
N LEU A 53 -0.45 0.10 -5.55
CA LEU A 53 -0.27 0.69 -4.22
C LEU A 53 0.34 -0.35 -3.26
N LEU A 54 -0.21 -1.56 -3.24
CA LEU A 54 0.31 -2.66 -2.43
C LEU A 54 1.75 -3.00 -2.80
N SER A 55 2.06 -3.05 -4.09
CA SER A 55 3.42 -3.32 -4.58
C SER A 55 4.39 -2.24 -4.14
N ILE A 56 4.02 -0.96 -4.26
CA ILE A 56 4.85 0.17 -3.82
C ILE A 56 5.09 0.09 -2.32
N VAL A 57 4.03 -0.09 -1.51
CA VAL A 57 4.16 -0.23 -0.06
C VAL A 57 5.05 -1.43 0.30
N PHE A 58 4.85 -2.57 -0.36
CA PHE A 58 5.62 -3.77 -0.11
C PHE A 58 7.11 -3.58 -0.40
N TYR A 59 7.46 -3.05 -1.58
CA TYR A 59 8.87 -2.94 -1.98
C TYR A 59 9.59 -1.75 -1.35
N LEU A 60 8.88 -0.65 -1.10
CA LEU A 60 9.49 0.60 -0.62
C LEU A 60 9.49 0.70 0.90
N ILE A 61 8.58 0.00 1.59
CA ILE A 61 8.45 0.04 3.06
C ILE A 61 8.71 -1.34 3.66
N LEU A 62 7.89 -2.34 3.35
CA LEU A 62 7.97 -3.64 4.05
C LEU A 62 9.27 -4.39 3.77
N THR A 63 9.73 -4.39 2.52
CA THR A 63 10.94 -5.09 2.08
C THR A 63 12.21 -4.54 2.75
N PRO A 64 12.49 -3.22 2.74
CA PRO A 64 13.64 -2.71 3.46
C PRO A 64 13.53 -2.93 4.96
N ILE A 65 12.34 -2.80 5.56
CA ILE A 65 12.13 -3.11 6.99
C ILE A 65 12.48 -4.56 7.29
N ALA A 66 12.04 -5.51 6.45
CA ALA A 66 12.36 -6.93 6.63
C ALA A 66 13.87 -7.19 6.48
N PHE A 67 14.55 -6.51 5.55
CA PHE A 67 15.99 -6.61 5.39
C PHE A 67 16.75 -6.06 6.60
N LEU A 68 16.35 -4.89 7.09
CA LEU A 68 16.89 -4.30 8.32
C LEU A 68 16.64 -5.23 9.51
N SER A 69 15.41 -5.72 9.67
CA SER A 69 15.04 -6.68 10.72
C SER A 69 15.93 -7.92 10.67
N ARG A 70 16.25 -8.44 9.49
CA ARG A 70 17.14 -9.60 9.34
C ARG A 70 18.59 -9.29 9.72
N ILE A 71 19.09 -8.09 9.44
CA ILE A 71 20.44 -7.68 9.81
C ILE A 71 20.53 -7.42 11.33
N PHE A 72 19.51 -6.79 11.92
CA PHE A 72 19.50 -6.39 13.32
C PHE A 72 18.95 -7.47 14.27
N SER A 73 18.20 -8.46 13.79
CA SER A 73 17.79 -9.63 14.58
C SER A 73 18.95 -10.62 14.69
N MET A 74 19.98 -10.21 15.43
CA MET A 74 21.16 -11.01 15.71
C MET A 74 20.93 -12.04 16.84
N ASN A 75 19.84 -11.86 17.61
CA ASN A 75 19.47 -12.76 18.70
C ASN A 75 18.32 -13.65 18.23
N ASN A 76 18.65 -14.92 17.98
CA ASN A 76 17.76 -15.96 17.51
C ASN A 76 16.81 -16.45 18.63
N ASP A 77 16.20 -15.52 19.38
CA ASP A 77 15.35 -15.84 20.55
C ASP A 77 14.13 -16.68 20.15
N LEU A 78 13.69 -16.56 18.90
CA LEU A 78 12.53 -17.26 18.38
C LEU A 78 12.84 -18.66 17.83
N SER A 79 14.11 -19.11 17.82
CA SER A 79 14.52 -20.43 17.29
C SER A 79 13.80 -20.82 15.98
N LEU A 80 13.69 -19.87 15.05
CA LEU A 80 12.87 -19.99 13.83
C LEU A 80 13.46 -20.97 12.81
N LYS A 81 14.65 -21.50 13.09
CA LYS A 81 15.32 -22.50 12.28
C LYS A 81 15.53 -23.75 13.12
N ASP A 82 14.91 -24.84 12.69
CA ASP A 82 15.06 -26.14 13.34
C ASP A 82 16.49 -26.65 13.09
N THR A 83 17.34 -26.44 14.08
CA THR A 83 18.77 -26.76 14.05
C THR A 83 19.12 -27.88 15.02
N SER A 84 18.10 -28.42 15.70
CA SER A 84 18.23 -29.39 16.77
C SER A 84 17.48 -30.68 16.42
N PRO A 85 17.95 -31.85 16.87
CA PRO A 85 17.29 -33.13 16.59
C PRO A 85 15.95 -33.31 17.36
N SER A 86 15.57 -32.33 18.17
CA SER A 86 14.41 -32.37 19.06
C SER A 86 13.86 -30.96 19.26
N LEU A 87 12.54 -30.86 19.37
CA LEU A 87 11.83 -29.63 19.73
C LEU A 87 11.98 -29.29 21.23
N PHE A 88 12.46 -30.25 22.03
CA PHE A 88 12.68 -30.05 23.46
C PHE A 88 14.01 -29.33 23.71
N LYS A 89 13.95 -28.24 24.48
CA LYS A 89 15.13 -27.54 25.00
C LYS A 89 15.33 -27.94 26.46
N ASP A 90 16.49 -28.52 26.77
CA ASP A 90 16.85 -28.80 28.16
C ASP A 90 17.18 -27.48 28.88
N HIS A 91 16.32 -27.13 29.84
CA HIS A 91 16.49 -25.93 30.66
C HIS A 91 16.94 -26.32 32.06
N ASN A 92 18.25 -26.47 32.27
CA ASN A 92 18.82 -26.69 33.61
C ASN A 92 19.01 -25.34 34.32
N LYS A 93 17.90 -24.71 34.75
CA LYS A 93 17.93 -23.44 35.49
C LYS A 93 18.26 -23.69 36.96
N THR A 94 19.29 -23.01 37.47
CA THR A 94 19.56 -22.91 38.90
C THR A 94 18.67 -21.81 39.50
N PHE A 95 17.76 -22.20 40.39
CA PHE A 95 16.86 -21.25 41.05
C PHE A 95 17.60 -20.51 42.16
N SER A 96 17.60 -19.18 42.10
CA SER A 96 18.09 -18.31 43.17
C SER A 96 16.92 -17.61 43.87
N LYS A 97 17.17 -17.03 45.05
CA LYS A 97 16.14 -16.28 45.80
C LYS A 97 15.49 -15.17 44.98
N ASP A 98 16.24 -14.53 44.08
CA ASP A 98 15.73 -13.49 43.18
C ASP A 98 14.77 -14.03 42.11
N SER A 99 14.83 -15.33 41.80
CA SER A 99 13.92 -15.97 40.83
C SER A 99 12.47 -16.03 41.33
N PHE A 100 12.26 -15.86 42.64
CA PHE A 100 10.95 -15.85 43.29
C PHE A 100 10.45 -14.42 43.60
N LYS A 101 11.19 -13.39 43.18
CA LYS A 101 10.79 -12.00 43.39
C LYS A 101 9.85 -11.58 42.25
N ASN A 102 8.61 -11.22 42.61
CA ASN A 102 7.51 -10.89 41.69
C ASN A 102 7.16 -12.04 40.72
N PRO A 103 6.57 -13.15 41.24
CA PRO A 103 6.21 -14.31 40.43
C PRO A 103 4.98 -14.12 39.52
N TRP A 104 4.42 -12.90 39.44
CA TRP A 104 3.21 -12.57 38.69
C TRP A 104 3.52 -11.82 37.40
#